data_AF-A0A7V2JNH3-F1
#
_entry.id   AF-A0A7V2JNH3-F1
#
_cell.length_a   1.000
_cell.length_b   1.000
_cell.length_c   1.000
_cell.angle_alpha   90.00
_cell.angle_beta   90.00
_cell.angle_gamma   90.00
#
_symmetry.space_group_name_H-M   'P 1'
#
loop_
_entity.id
_entity.type
_entity.pdbx_description
1 polymer ?
#
loop_
_entity_poly.entity_id
_entity_poly.type
_entity_poly.pdbx_seq_one_letter_code
_entity_poly.pdbx_strand_id
1 'polypeptide(L)'
;MKKFTCWCLACLWLSGCASIPSQQPSIDAQQEWQKRLTRLTPVTRWEINGRMSIRDNEEAYRATLHWTRNRLRHRIDFTGPFGRRYVRLEQDH
;
A
#
# COMPACT_ATOMS: atom_id res chain seq x y z
N MET A 1 -24.27 -15.43 37.03
CA MET A 1 -24.62 -14.59 35.86
C MET A 1 -23.42 -13.82 35.29
N LYS A 2 -22.59 -13.13 36.09
CA LYS A 2 -21.39 -12.40 35.61
C LYS A 2 -20.35 -13.24 34.83
N LYS A 3 -20.21 -14.53 35.15
CA LYS A 3 -19.22 -15.43 34.50
C LYS A 3 -19.55 -15.72 33.02
N PHE A 4 -20.84 -15.82 32.68
CA PHE A 4 -21.30 -16.07 31.31
C PHE A 4 -21.08 -14.83 30.42
N THR A 5 -21.33 -13.64 30.95
CA THR A 5 -21.10 -12.37 30.23
C THR A 5 -19.63 -12.18 29.85
N CYS A 6 -18.71 -12.59 30.73
CA CYS A 6 -17.26 -12.50 30.47
C CYS A 6 -16.83 -13.43 29.32
N TRP A 7 -17.46 -14.60 29.21
CA TRP A 7 -17.14 -15.56 28.15
C TRP A 7 -17.66 -15.11 26.78
N CYS A 8 -18.88 -14.55 26.72
CA CYS A 8 -19.39 -13.96 25.48
C CYS A 8 -18.52 -12.80 24.98
N LEU A 9 -17.99 -11.97 25.90
CA LEU A 9 -17.11 -10.86 25.55
C LEU A 9 -15.77 -11.34 24.99
N ALA A 10 -15.19 -12.42 25.55
CA ALA A 10 -13.97 -13.03 25.04
C ALA A 10 -14.13 -13.60 23.63
N CYS A 11 -15.28 -14.24 23.33
CA CYS A 11 -15.55 -14.76 21.98
C CYS A 11 -15.69 -13.65 20.93
N LEU A 12 -16.25 -12.48 21.28
CA LEU A 12 -16.31 -11.34 20.36
C LEU A 12 -14.93 -10.75 20.03
N TRP A 13 -13.96 -10.85 20.94
CA TRP A 13 -12.61 -10.32 20.69
C TRP A 13 -11.81 -11.19 19.71
N LEU A 14 -12.14 -12.47 19.57
CA LEU A 14 -11.43 -13.41 18.70
C LEU A 14 -11.84 -13.32 17.23
N SER A 15 -12.98 -12.70 16.89
CA SER A 15 -13.44 -12.57 15.49
C SER A 15 -12.77 -11.43 14.70
N GLY A 16 -11.90 -10.64 15.35
CA GLY A 16 -11.18 -9.52 14.73
C GLY A 16 -9.94 -9.92 13.93
N CYS A 17 -9.51 -11.19 13.98
CA CYS A 17 -8.45 -11.70 13.11
C CYS A 17 -8.98 -11.90 11.68
N ALA A 18 -9.25 -10.80 10.98
CA ALA A 18 -9.59 -10.83 9.57
C ALA A 18 -8.40 -11.40 8.79
N SER A 19 -8.53 -12.66 8.36
CA SER A 19 -7.61 -13.27 7.41
C SER A 19 -7.67 -12.50 6.10
N ILE A 20 -6.49 -12.21 5.53
CA ILE A 20 -6.40 -11.59 4.21
C ILE A 20 -7.04 -12.58 3.22
N PRO A 21 -8.09 -12.19 2.48
CA PRO A 21 -8.73 -13.10 1.53
C PRO A 21 -7.68 -13.53 0.50
N SER A 22 -7.48 -14.84 0.37
CA SER A 22 -6.62 -15.40 -0.65
C SER A 22 -7.21 -15.07 -2.02
N GLN A 23 -6.58 -14.17 -2.77
CA GLN A 23 -6.95 -13.93 -4.16
C GLN A 23 -6.49 -15.14 -4.99
N GLN A 24 -7.43 -16.02 -5.33
CA GLN A 24 -7.21 -17.03 -6.35
C GLN A 24 -6.86 -16.31 -7.66
N PRO A 25 -5.78 -16.68 -8.38
CA PRO A 25 -5.53 -16.12 -9.70
C PRO A 25 -6.76 -16.38 -10.59
N SER A 26 -7.35 -15.31 -11.14
CA SER A 26 -8.51 -15.47 -12.01
C SER A 26 -8.07 -16.15 -13.31
N ILE A 27 -8.95 -16.99 -13.86
CA ILE A 27 -8.74 -17.65 -15.16
C ILE A 27 -8.47 -16.58 -16.25
N ASP A 28 -9.09 -15.40 -16.12
CA ASP A 28 -8.94 -14.26 -17.01
C ASP A 28 -8.18 -13.09 -16.38
N ALA A 29 -7.04 -13.37 -15.73
CA ALA A 29 -6.23 -12.34 -15.04
C ALA A 29 -5.95 -11.10 -15.91
N GLN A 30 -5.74 -11.31 -17.22
CA GLN A 30 -5.50 -10.24 -18.17
C GLN A 30 -6.73 -9.33 -18.38
N GLN A 31 -7.93 -9.89 -18.45
CA GLN A 31 -9.14 -9.08 -18.60
C GLN A 31 -9.43 -8.28 -17.33
N GLU A 32 -9.22 -8.88 -16.15
CA GLU A 32 -9.39 -8.17 -14.87
C GLU A 32 -8.35 -7.05 -14.69
N TRP A 33 -7.10 -7.29 -15.11
CA TRP A 33 -6.08 -6.25 -15.20
C TRP A 33 -6.54 -5.10 -16.11
N GLN A 34 -7.03 -5.41 -17.31
CA GLN A 34 -7.47 -4.39 -18.26
C GLN A 34 -8.66 -3.57 -17.72
N LYS A 35 -9.65 -4.22 -17.11
CA LYS A 35 -10.80 -3.54 -16.47
C LYS A 35 -10.33 -2.59 -15.36
N ARG A 36 -9.38 -3.05 -14.54
CA ARG A 36 -8.78 -2.23 -13.48
C ARG A 36 -8.01 -1.05 -14.06
N LEU A 37 -7.21 -1.29 -15.09
CA LEU A 37 -6.44 -0.25 -15.77
C LEU A 37 -7.37 0.83 -16.32
N THR A 38 -8.39 0.46 -17.09
CA THR A 38 -9.39 1.40 -17.63
C THR A 38 -10.06 2.23 -16.53
N ARG A 39 -10.33 1.64 -15.36
CA ARG A 39 -10.90 2.36 -14.20
C ARG A 39 -9.91 3.34 -13.57
N LEU A 40 -8.62 3.02 -13.54
CA LEU A 40 -7.59 3.82 -12.89
C LEU A 40 -6.97 4.89 -13.81
N THR A 41 -6.95 4.66 -15.13
CA THR A 41 -6.44 5.62 -16.13
C THR A 41 -7.00 7.04 -15.98
N PRO A 42 -8.30 7.28 -15.77
CA PRO A 42 -8.82 8.64 -15.59
C PRO A 42 -8.40 9.30 -14.27
N VAL A 43 -7.86 8.55 -13.30
CA VAL A 43 -7.40 9.08 -12.01
C VAL A 43 -6.03 9.75 -12.21
N THR A 44 -6.07 11.05 -12.50
CA THR A 44 -4.89 11.86 -12.81
C THR A 44 -4.33 12.63 -11.61
N ARG A 45 -5.02 12.63 -10.47
CA ARG A 45 -4.59 13.25 -9.22
C ARG A 45 -4.69 12.25 -8.08
N TRP A 46 -3.56 11.91 -7.49
CA TRP A 46 -3.48 10.95 -6.39
C TRP A 46 -2.18 11.08 -5.63
N GLU A 47 -2.15 10.47 -4.45
CA GLU A 47 -1.00 10.44 -3.55
C GLU A 47 -0.85 9.05 -2.95
N ILE A 48 0.39 8.57 -2.83
CA ILE A 48 0.75 7.33 -2.17
C ILE A 48 1.76 7.65 -1.08
N ASN A 49 1.42 7.28 0.15
CA ASN A 49 2.30 7.32 1.31
C ASN A 49 2.55 5.90 1.79
N GLY A 50 3.82 5.52 1.93
CA GLY A 50 4.14 4.15 2.32
C GLY A 50 5.55 3.98 2.86
N ARG A 51 5.78 2.80 3.45
CA ARG A 51 7.13 2.33 3.80
C ARG A 51 7.62 1.42 2.69
N MET A 52 8.85 1.64 2.25
CA MET A 52 9.53 0.84 1.23
C MET A 52 10.82 0.27 1.80
N SER A 53 11.12 -0.97 1.45
CA SER A 53 12.43 -1.59 1.66
C SER A 53 13.09 -1.81 0.31
N ILE A 54 14.26 -1.23 0.11
CA ILE A 54 15.10 -1.45 -1.06
C ILE A 54 16.21 -2.40 -0.62
N ARG A 55 16.38 -3.50 -1.34
CA ARG A 55 17.44 -4.47 -1.07
C ARG A 55 18.33 -4.55 -2.30
N ASP A 56 19.60 -4.25 -2.12
CA ASP A 56 20.67 -4.61 -3.04
C ASP A 56 21.39 -5.85 -2.50
N ASN A 57 22.36 -6.40 -3.23
CA ASN A 57 23.06 -7.63 -2.86
C ASN A 57 23.77 -7.54 -1.50
N GLU A 58 24.26 -6.35 -1.12
CA GLU A 58 25.04 -6.14 0.11
C GLU A 58 24.23 -5.45 1.22
N GLU A 59 23.28 -4.58 0.87
CA GLU A 59 22.63 -3.69 1.82
C GLU A 59 21.10 -3.61 1.65
N ALA A 60 20.40 -3.49 2.79
CA ALA A 60 18.96 -3.27 2.83
C ALA A 60 18.66 -1.89 3.43
N TYR A 61 18.06 -1.02 2.63
CA TYR A 61 17.66 0.32 3.03
C TYR A 61 16.16 0.39 3.28
N ARG A 62 15.79 1.12 4.35
CA ARG A 62 14.38 1.43 4.65
C ARG A 62 14.14 2.90 4.33
N ALA A 63 13.12 3.16 3.52
CA ALA A 63 12.72 4.50 3.15
C ALA A 63 11.21 4.68 3.32
N THR A 64 10.81 5.92 3.54
CA THR A 64 9.44 6.38 3.39
C THR A 64 9.28 6.89 1.97
N LEU A 65 8.26 6.36 1.28
CA LEU A 65 7.85 6.78 -0.06
C LEU A 65 6.74 7.81 0.08
N HIS A 66 6.94 8.98 -0.53
CA HIS A 66 5.88 9.93 -0.83
C HIS A 66 5.81 10.13 -2.35
N TRP A 67 4.73 9.65 -2.98
CA TRP A 67 4.53 9.80 -4.41
C TRP A 67 3.26 10.59 -4.67
N THR A 68 3.41 11.75 -5.28
CA THR A 68 2.28 12.57 -5.74
C THR A 68 2.23 12.60 -7.26
N ARG A 69 1.02 12.48 -7.79
CA ARG A 69 0.72 12.74 -9.20
C ARG A 69 -0.29 13.88 -9.30
N ASN A 70 0.02 14.84 -10.16
CA ASN A 70 -0.92 15.87 -10.57
C ASN A 70 -0.88 16.05 -12.09
N ARG A 71 -1.89 15.47 -12.77
CA ARG A 71 -1.98 15.38 -14.23
C ARG A 71 -0.75 14.67 -14.81
N LEU A 72 0.13 15.44 -15.46
CA LEU A 72 1.36 14.97 -16.08
C LEU A 72 2.57 15.09 -15.17
N ARG A 73 2.45 15.82 -14.05
CA ARG A 73 3.55 15.98 -13.10
C ARG A 73 3.58 14.85 -12.11
N HIS A 74 4.74 14.21 -11.99
CA HIS A 74 5.01 13.19 -11.01
C HIS A 74 6.15 13.65 -10.11
N ARG A 75 5.96 13.56 -8.79
CA ARG A 75 7.02 13.75 -7.81
C ARG A 75 7.08 12.54 -6.89
N ILE A 76 8.25 11.93 -6.81
CA ILE A 76 8.55 10.81 -5.93
C ILE A 76 9.65 11.27 -4.98
N ASP A 77 9.39 11.18 -3.69
CA ASP A 77 10.32 11.50 -2.62
C ASP A 77 10.61 10.22 -1.80
N PHE A 78 11.90 9.89 -1.69
CA PHE A 78 12.40 8.83 -0.81
C PHE A 78 13.09 9.46 0.39
N THR A 79 12.57 9.19 1.58
CA THR A 79 13.09 9.76 2.83
C THR A 79 13.54 8.65 3.78
N GLY A 80 14.78 8.74 4.25
CA GLY A 80 15.36 7.86 5.24
C GLY A 80 14.95 8.17 6.67
N PRO A 81 15.48 7.37 7.62
CA PRO A 81 15.38 7.67 9.03
C PRO A 81 15.87 9.10 9.32
N PHE A 82 15.22 9.77 10.28
CA PHE A 82 15.52 11.15 10.68
C PHE A 82 15.27 12.22 9.60
N GLY A 83 14.40 11.95 8.62
CA GLY A 83 14.01 12.96 7.63
C GLY A 83 15.08 13.24 6.57
N ARG A 84 16.14 12.42 6.50
CA ARG A 84 17.16 12.54 5.46
C ARG A 84 16.54 12.18 4.11
N ARG A 85 16.40 13.15 3.21
CA ARG A 85 15.91 12.88 1.85
C ARG A 85 17.01 12.20 1.04
N TYR A 86 16.79 10.96 0.63
CA TYR A 86 17.75 10.20 -0.17
C TYR A 86 17.71 10.63 -1.62
N VAL A 87 16.50 10.67 -2.18
CA VAL A 87 16.30 10.90 -3.61
C VAL A 87 14.97 11.62 -3.81
N ARG A 88 14.95 12.55 -4.77
CA ARG A 88 13.72 13.08 -5.37
C ARG A 88 13.77 12.83 -6.87
N LEU A 89 12.71 12.25 -7.40
CA LEU A 89 12.49 12.12 -8.84
C LEU A 89 11.33 13.03 -9.22
N GLU A 90 11.56 13.88 -10.21
CA GLU A 90 10.53 14.72 -10.80
C GLU A 90 10.45 14.39 -12.28
N GLN A 91 9.23 14.24 -12.76
CA GLN A 91 8.94 14.15 -14.18
C GLN A 91 8.01 15.31 -14.50
N ASP A 92 8.59 16.33 -15.11
CA ASP A 92 7.88 17.40 -15.78
C ASP A 92 7.94 17.10 -17.28
N HIS A 93 6.78 17.12 -17.94
CA HIS A 93 6.65 16.89 -19.38
C HIS A 93 7.04 18.16 -20.15
#